data_AF-A0A1H2TXQ8-F1
#
_entry.id   AF-A0A1H2TXQ8-F1
#
_cell.length_a   1.000
_cell.length_b   1.000
_cell.length_c   1.000
_cell.angle_alpha   90.00
_cell.angle_beta   90.00
_cell.angle_gamma   90.00
#
_symmetry.space_group_name_H-M   'P 1'
#
loop_
_entity.id
_entity.type
_entity.pdbx_description
1 polymer ?
#
loop_
_entity_poly.entity_id
_entity_poly.type
_entity_poly.pdbx_seq_one_letter_code
_entity_poly.pdbx_strand_id
1 'polypeptide(L)'
;MLTKHDLTFNELLLLNSELRDTEKSTSTAYVMLIGGHFGLHRFYLRRIVSGSAQLLLFVAAILFYIGSRVTAATASTSNYTKLSLVLCVLSELVLLVWNIADLFLLPGMIRSYNEVLKQEILAAIEHYRRMEQLAGRCIEDLID
;
A
#
# COMPACT_ATOMS: atom_id res chain seq x y z
N MET A 1 17.38 -8.08 19.62
CA MET A 1 15.99 -7.78 19.21
C MET A 1 15.09 -8.69 20.00
N LEU A 2 14.08 -8.13 20.68
CA LEU A 2 13.10 -8.90 21.44
C LEU A 2 12.28 -9.80 20.50
N THR A 3 12.12 -11.06 20.85
CA THR A 3 11.30 -12.03 20.09
C THR A 3 9.98 -12.28 20.81
N LYS A 4 8.95 -12.78 20.10
CA LYS A 4 7.62 -13.06 20.70
C LYS A 4 7.67 -13.98 21.93
N HIS A 5 8.69 -14.83 22.03
CA HIS A 5 8.87 -15.77 23.13
C HIS A 5 9.46 -15.14 24.40
N ASP A 6 10.00 -13.91 24.30
CA ASP A 6 10.63 -13.18 25.41
C ASP A 6 9.63 -12.24 26.14
N LEU A 7 8.34 -12.33 25.77
CA LEU A 7 7.26 -11.52 26.31
C LEU A 7 6.50 -12.28 27.40
N THR A 8 6.11 -11.55 28.44
CA THR A 8 5.17 -12.07 29.44
C THR A 8 3.79 -12.28 28.80
N PHE A 9 2.93 -13.05 29.46
CA PHE A 9 1.56 -13.28 28.99
C PHE A 9 0.77 -11.98 28.76
N ASN A 10 0.90 -11.01 29.66
CA ASN A 10 0.20 -9.73 29.56
C ASN A 10 0.71 -8.89 28.37
N GLU A 11 2.04 -8.83 28.17
CA GLU A 11 2.62 -8.11 27.03
C GLU A 11 2.32 -8.82 25.70
N LEU A 12 2.27 -10.14 25.68
CA LEU A 12 1.89 -10.92 24.51
C LEU A 12 0.42 -10.70 24.16
N LEU A 13 -0.46 -10.63 25.15
CA LEU A 13 -1.86 -10.31 24.97
C LEU A 13 -2.03 -8.89 24.38
N LEU A 14 -1.32 -7.91 24.95
CA LEU A 14 -1.33 -6.52 24.47
C LEU A 14 -0.78 -6.40 23.03
N LEU A 15 0.35 -7.06 22.75
CA LEU A 15 0.94 -7.11 21.41
C LEU A 15 -0.06 -7.69 20.40
N ASN A 16 -0.77 -8.75 20.78
CA ASN A 16 -1.71 -9.41 19.89
C ASN A 16 -2.99 -8.60 19.67
N SER A 17 -3.44 -7.82 20.66
CA SER A 17 -4.56 -6.87 20.47
C SER A 17 -4.16 -5.71 19.56
N GLU A 18 -3.00 -5.08 19.79
CA GLU A 18 -2.48 -3.97 18.99
C GLU A 18 -2.21 -4.38 17.53
N LEU A 19 -1.61 -5.56 17.33
CA LEU A 19 -1.39 -6.11 16.01
C LEU A 19 -2.70 -6.37 15.27
N ARG A 20 -3.69 -6.97 15.93
CA ARG A 20 -4.96 -7.32 15.29
C ARG A 20 -5.76 -6.09 14.87
N ASP A 21 -5.68 -5.00 15.64
CA ASP A 21 -6.39 -3.76 15.34
C ASP A 21 -5.67 -2.93 14.25
N THR A 22 -4.34 -3.02 14.17
CA THR A 22 -3.53 -2.20 13.24
C THR A 22 -3.15 -2.94 11.95
N GLU A 23 -3.29 -4.27 11.90
CA GLU A 23 -2.99 -5.09 10.74
C GLU A 23 -3.82 -4.68 9.52
N LYS A 24 -3.16 -4.51 8.38
CA LYS A 24 -3.84 -4.18 7.13
C LYS A 24 -4.40 -5.45 6.51
N SER A 25 -5.71 -5.46 6.27
CA SER A 25 -6.41 -6.59 5.66
C SER A 25 -6.07 -6.72 4.17
N THR A 26 -5.61 -7.92 3.81
CA THR A 26 -5.45 -8.36 2.43
C THR A 26 -6.75 -8.25 1.63
N SER A 27 -7.90 -8.52 2.24
CA SER A 27 -9.20 -8.42 1.58
C SER A 27 -9.52 -6.97 1.17
N THR A 28 -9.25 -5.99 2.05
CA THR A 28 -9.45 -4.57 1.73
C THR A 28 -8.57 -4.12 0.57
N ALA A 29 -7.34 -4.62 0.50
CA ALA A 29 -6.43 -4.32 -0.60
C ALA A 29 -6.91 -4.93 -1.94
N TYR A 30 -7.50 -6.13 -1.93
CA TYR A 30 -8.16 -6.71 -3.11
C TYR A 30 -9.41 -5.94 -3.54
N VAL A 31 -10.22 -5.47 -2.60
CA VAL A 31 -11.38 -4.61 -2.91
C VAL A 31 -10.93 -3.31 -3.58
N MET A 32 -9.85 -2.69 -3.11
CA MET A 32 -9.25 -1.52 -3.76
C MET A 32 -8.65 -1.83 -5.13
N LEU A 33 -8.17 -3.06 -5.34
CA LEU A 33 -7.65 -3.51 -6.63
C LEU A 33 -8.75 -3.69 -7.68
N ILE A 34 -10.00 -4.01 -7.28
CA ILE A 34 -11.15 -3.95 -8.20
C ILE A 34 -11.41 -2.50 -8.67
N GLY A 35 -11.11 -1.50 -7.83
CA GLY A 35 -11.03 -0.09 -8.24
C GLY A 35 -9.73 0.31 -8.95
N GLY A 36 -8.87 -0.65 -9.29
CA GLY A 36 -7.44 -0.51 -9.56
C GLY A 36 -7.04 0.23 -10.82
N HIS A 37 -7.96 0.55 -11.74
CA HIS A 37 -7.64 1.42 -12.87
C HIS A 37 -7.11 2.79 -12.41
N PHE A 38 -7.54 3.25 -11.24
CA PHE A 38 -7.08 4.51 -10.64
C PHE A 38 -5.77 4.38 -9.81
N GLY A 39 -5.23 3.17 -9.62
CA GLY A 39 -4.00 2.97 -8.82
C GLY A 39 -4.18 3.12 -7.30
N LEU A 40 -5.41 3.09 -6.77
CA LEU A 40 -5.70 3.25 -5.33
C LEU A 40 -5.06 2.19 -4.43
N HIS A 41 -4.87 0.97 -4.94
CA HIS A 41 -4.25 -0.12 -4.18
C HIS A 41 -2.80 0.20 -3.79
N ARG A 42 -2.04 0.93 -4.61
CA ARG A 42 -0.66 1.37 -4.29
C ARG A 42 -0.62 2.56 -3.33
N PHE A 43 -1.63 3.43 -3.36
CA PHE A 43 -1.78 4.51 -2.37
C PHE A 43 -2.07 3.96 -0.97
N TYR A 44 -2.84 2.87 -0.87
CA TYR A 44 -3.12 2.18 0.40
C TYR A 44 -1.86 1.67 1.11
N LEU A 45 -0.86 1.23 0.34
CA LEU A 45 0.41 0.68 0.82
C LEU A 45 1.53 1.75 0.95
N ARG A 46 1.16 3.04 1.06
CA ARG A 46 2.04 4.23 1.16
C ARG A 46 3.07 4.38 0.03
N ARG A 47 2.92 3.68 -1.11
CA ARG A 47 3.85 3.75 -2.24
C ARG A 47 3.40 4.76 -3.30
N ILE A 48 3.41 6.03 -2.89
CA ILE A 48 2.83 7.17 -3.61
C ILE A 48 3.43 7.33 -5.01
N VAL A 49 4.76 7.21 -5.17
CA VAL A 49 5.46 7.48 -6.44
C VAL A 49 4.90 6.63 -7.60
N SER A 50 4.77 5.34 -7.39
CA SER A 50 4.29 4.41 -8.41
C SER A 50 2.78 4.46 -8.63
N GLY A 51 2.00 4.74 -7.57
CA GLY A 51 0.55 4.93 -7.72
C GLY A 51 0.25 6.20 -8.54
N SER A 52 0.98 7.28 -8.28
CA SER A 52 0.90 8.52 -9.04
C SER A 52 1.31 8.35 -10.48
N ALA A 53 2.36 7.56 -10.78
CA ALA A 53 2.76 7.26 -12.16
C ALA A 53 1.65 6.54 -12.94
N GLN A 54 1.01 5.53 -12.33
CA GLN A 54 -0.10 4.80 -12.93
C GLN A 54 -1.33 5.69 -13.16
N LEU A 55 -1.66 6.54 -12.17
CA LEU A 55 -2.75 7.51 -12.28
C LEU A 55 -2.48 8.52 -13.41
N LEU A 56 -1.26 9.03 -13.52
CA LEU A 56 -0.88 10.02 -14.54
C LEU A 56 -0.94 9.39 -15.95
N LEU A 57 -0.50 8.13 -16.08
CA LEU A 57 -0.62 7.38 -17.34
C LEU A 57 -2.09 7.16 -17.73
N PHE A 58 -2.95 6.82 -16.77
CA PHE A 58 -4.38 6.63 -16.99
C PHE A 58 -5.09 7.93 -17.38
N VAL A 59 -4.81 9.03 -16.68
CA VAL A 59 -5.35 10.35 -17.00
C VAL A 59 -4.89 10.82 -18.38
N ALA A 60 -3.61 10.65 -18.70
CA ALA A 60 -3.08 10.98 -20.03
C ALA A 60 -3.75 10.16 -21.15
N ALA A 61 -3.94 8.85 -20.93
CA ALA A 61 -4.63 7.97 -21.88
C ALA A 61 -6.09 8.39 -22.10
N ILE A 62 -6.82 8.74 -21.02
CA ILE A 62 -8.20 9.25 -21.12
C ILE A 62 -8.27 10.57 -21.88
N LEU A 63 -7.38 11.53 -21.56
CA LEU A 63 -7.37 12.82 -22.25
C LEU A 63 -7.06 12.66 -23.75
N PHE A 64 -6.11 11.80 -24.08
CA PHE A 64 -5.78 11.47 -25.47
C PHE A 64 -6.96 10.81 -26.20
N TYR A 65 -7.64 9.87 -25.54
CA TYR A 65 -8.84 9.21 -26.06
C TYR A 65 -9.97 10.22 -26.32
N ILE A 66 -10.33 11.05 -25.34
CA ILE A 66 -11.39 12.06 -25.47
C ILE A 66 -11.05 13.05 -26.59
N GLY A 67 -9.82 13.57 -26.61
CA GLY A 67 -9.36 14.46 -27.68
C GLY A 67 -9.52 13.84 -29.06
N SER A 68 -9.11 12.58 -29.20
CA SER A 68 -9.24 11.82 -30.45
C SER A 68 -10.70 11.62 -30.87
N ARG A 69 -11.62 11.40 -29.92
CA ARG A 69 -13.06 11.26 -30.18
C ARG A 69 -13.73 12.59 -30.54
N VAL A 70 -13.30 13.70 -29.94
CA VAL A 70 -13.79 15.04 -30.26
C VAL A 70 -13.40 15.43 -31.69
N THR A 71 -12.14 15.22 -32.07
CA THR A 71 -11.67 15.47 -33.44
C THR A 71 -12.36 14.56 -34.45
N ALA A 72 -12.64 13.29 -34.09
CA ALA A 72 -13.41 12.38 -34.94
C ALA A 72 -14.84 12.87 -35.25
N ALA A 73 -15.46 13.60 -34.32
CA ALA A 73 -16.81 14.12 -34.48
C ALA A 73 -16.90 15.37 -35.36
N THR A 74 -15.79 16.12 -35.49
CA THR A 74 -15.73 17.38 -36.24
C THR A 74 -15.03 17.25 -37.60
N ALA A 75 -14.08 16.33 -37.75
CA ALA A 75 -13.33 16.11 -38.97
C ALA A 75 -13.57 14.69 -39.50
N SER A 76 -14.15 14.58 -40.71
CA SER A 76 -14.44 13.32 -41.42
C SER A 76 -13.16 12.66 -41.93
N THR A 77 -12.29 12.22 -41.01
CA THR A 77 -10.97 11.65 -41.30
C THR A 77 -10.91 10.22 -40.77
N SER A 78 -11.11 9.25 -41.66
CA SER A 78 -11.34 7.83 -41.31
C SER A 78 -10.08 7.06 -40.90
N ASN A 79 -8.89 7.51 -41.29
CA ASN A 79 -7.64 6.77 -41.04
C ASN A 79 -7.01 7.10 -39.68
N TYR A 80 -6.99 8.38 -39.28
CA TYR A 80 -6.42 8.82 -37.99
C TYR A 80 -7.23 8.32 -36.79
N THR A 81 -8.55 8.25 -36.94
CA THR A 81 -9.48 7.78 -35.91
C THR A 81 -9.33 6.28 -35.66
N LYS A 82 -9.09 5.49 -36.71
CA LYS A 82 -8.75 4.06 -36.58
C LYS A 82 -7.39 3.86 -35.89
N LEU A 83 -6.37 4.63 -36.27
CA LEU A 83 -5.04 4.55 -35.67
C LEU A 83 -5.04 4.90 -34.18
N SER A 84 -5.75 5.97 -33.80
CA SER A 84 -5.89 6.39 -32.40
C SER A 84 -6.59 5.32 -31.55
N LEU A 85 -7.66 4.69 -32.06
CA LEU A 85 -8.35 3.60 -31.37
C LEU A 85 -7.40 2.43 -31.06
N VAL A 86 -6.59 2.02 -32.05
CA VAL A 86 -5.62 0.93 -31.87
C VAL A 86 -4.58 1.29 -30.81
N LEU A 87 -4.07 2.53 -30.81
CA LEU A 87 -3.10 3.00 -29.81
C LEU A 87 -3.70 3.06 -28.39
N CYS A 88 -4.96 3.50 -28.25
CA CYS A 88 -5.67 3.48 -26.97
C CYS A 88 -5.82 2.07 -26.41
N VAL A 89 -6.29 1.13 -27.24
CA VAL A 89 -6.45 -0.28 -26.84
C VAL A 89 -5.12 -0.90 -26.43
N LEU A 90 -4.03 -0.61 -27.15
CA LEU A 90 -2.70 -1.07 -26.78
C LEU A 90 -2.24 -0.49 -25.42
N SER A 91 -2.51 0.78 -25.16
CA SER A 91 -2.17 1.42 -23.88
C SER A 91 -2.97 0.84 -22.71
N GLU A 92 -4.24 0.52 -22.91
CA GLU A 92 -5.10 -0.12 -21.91
C GLU A 92 -4.63 -1.55 -21.60
N LEU A 93 -4.19 -2.29 -22.62
CA LEU A 93 -3.60 -3.62 -22.42
C LEU A 93 -2.32 -3.57 -21.59
N VAL A 94 -1.45 -2.58 -21.82
CA VAL A 94 -0.25 -2.38 -21.00
C VAL A 94 -0.61 -2.09 -19.54
N LEU A 95 -1.59 -1.21 -19.29
CA LEU A 95 -2.09 -0.92 -17.94
C LEU A 95 -2.75 -2.14 -17.29
N LEU A 96 -3.43 -2.98 -18.07
CA LEU A 96 -4.06 -4.20 -17.60
C LEU A 96 -3.02 -5.24 -17.19
N VAL A 97 -1.98 -5.45 -18.00
CA VAL A 97 -0.84 -6.32 -17.65
C VAL A 97 -0.13 -5.78 -16.41
N TRP A 98 0.05 -4.46 -16.29
CA TRP A 98 0.63 -3.82 -15.11
C TRP A 98 -0.23 -4.08 -13.85
N ASN A 99 -1.56 -3.94 -13.95
CA ASN A 99 -2.47 -4.25 -12.84
C ASN A 99 -2.41 -5.72 -12.43
N ILE A 100 -2.25 -6.64 -13.37
CA ILE A 100 -2.06 -8.08 -13.08
C ILE A 100 -0.71 -8.30 -12.38
N ALA A 101 0.37 -7.66 -12.82
CA ALA A 101 1.65 -7.75 -12.14
C ALA A 101 1.55 -7.27 -10.68
N ASP A 102 0.83 -6.17 -10.46
CA ASP A 102 0.57 -5.64 -9.12
C ASP A 102 -0.27 -6.58 -8.25
N LEU A 103 -1.19 -7.36 -8.83
CA LEU A 103 -1.96 -8.41 -8.11
C LEU A 103 -1.02 -9.39 -7.41
N PHE A 104 0.06 -9.79 -8.08
CA PHE A 104 1.04 -10.73 -7.53
C PHE A 104 2.00 -10.08 -6.54
N LEU A 105 2.30 -8.78 -6.68
CA LEU A 105 3.16 -8.07 -5.72
C LEU A 105 2.42 -7.70 -4.42
N LEU A 106 1.09 -7.51 -4.47
CA LEU A 106 0.25 -7.12 -3.34
C LEU A 106 0.44 -7.98 -2.06
N PRO A 107 0.37 -9.32 -2.10
CA PRO A 107 0.56 -10.15 -0.91
C PRO A 107 1.96 -10.00 -0.29
N GLY A 108 3.00 -9.83 -1.12
CA GLY A 108 4.37 -9.61 -0.65
C GLY A 108 4.50 -8.30 0.11
N MET A 109 3.88 -7.22 -0.39
CA MET A 109 3.95 -5.90 0.24
C MET A 109 3.18 -5.85 1.57
N ILE A 110 2.01 -6.47 1.65
CA ILE A 110 1.23 -6.54 2.90
C ILE A 110 2.00 -7.31 3.98
N ARG A 111 2.60 -8.45 3.62
CA ARG A 111 3.42 -9.21 4.55
C ARG A 111 4.60 -8.37 5.07
N SER A 112 5.27 -7.62 4.19
CA SER A 112 6.38 -6.75 4.60
C SER A 112 5.91 -5.63 5.56
N TYR A 113 4.74 -5.04 5.31
CA TYR A 113 4.16 -4.01 6.17
C TYR A 113 3.79 -4.57 7.55
N ASN A 114 3.15 -5.74 7.61
CA ASN A 114 2.74 -6.35 8.87
C ASN A 114 3.96 -6.79 9.71
N GLU A 115 5.06 -7.22 9.09
CA GLU A 115 6.30 -7.53 9.81
C GLU A 115 6.98 -6.26 10.36
N VAL A 116 7.00 -5.16 9.61
CA VAL A 116 7.52 -3.87 10.12
C VAL A 116 6.68 -3.37 11.29
N LEU A 117 5.35 -3.39 11.16
CA LEU A 117 4.42 -3.00 12.24
C LEU A 117 4.64 -3.85 13.50
N LYS A 118 4.83 -5.15 13.34
CA LYS A 118 5.15 -6.05 14.46
C LYS A 118 6.46 -5.70 15.13
N GLN A 119 7.50 -5.34 14.38
CA GLN A 119 8.77 -4.90 14.95
C GLN A 119 8.63 -3.56 15.69
N GLU A 120 7.82 -2.64 15.17
CA GLU A 120 7.55 -1.35 15.81
C GLU A 120 6.85 -1.52 17.16
N ILE A 121 5.81 -2.34 17.24
CA ILE A 121 5.10 -2.60 18.51
C ILE A 121 6.02 -3.33 19.50
N LEU A 122 6.82 -4.30 19.04
CA LEU A 122 7.82 -4.98 19.90
C LEU A 122 8.85 -3.99 20.47
N ALA A 123 9.32 -3.04 19.66
CA ALA A 123 10.25 -2.01 20.10
C ALA A 123 9.61 -1.06 21.14
N ALA A 124 8.32 -0.74 20.98
CA ALA A 124 7.58 0.05 21.95
C ALA A 124 7.45 -0.68 23.31
N ILE A 125 7.17 -1.98 23.31
CA ILE A 125 7.12 -2.80 24.53
C ILE A 125 8.50 -2.87 25.21
N GLU A 126 9.58 -3.11 24.45
CA GLU A 126 10.94 -3.11 24.99
C GLU A 126 11.31 -1.77 25.63
N HIS A 127 10.92 -0.67 24.97
CA HIS A 127 11.14 0.68 25.50
C HIS A 127 10.44 0.88 26.85
N TYR A 128 9.16 0.50 26.95
CA TYR A 128 8.38 0.61 28.19
C TYR A 128 9.00 -0.21 29.33
N ARG A 129 9.39 -1.46 29.05
CA ARG A 129 10.05 -2.35 30.01
C ARG A 129 11.37 -1.77 30.52
N ARG A 130 12.18 -1.15 29.64
CA ARG A 130 13.43 -0.48 30.05
C ARG A 130 13.16 0.72 30.94
N MET A 131 12.13 1.52 30.66
CA MET A 131 11.78 2.67 31.49
C MET A 131 11.35 2.25 32.90
N GLU A 132 10.56 1.19 33.02
CA GLU A 132 10.14 0.65 34.32
C GLU A 132 11.35 0.18 35.14
N GLN A 133 12.30 -0.52 34.52
CA GLN A 133 13.55 -0.93 35.17
C GLN A 133 14.44 0.24 35.58
N LEU A 134 14.45 1.34 34.81
CA LEU A 134 15.21 2.54 35.15
C LEU A 134 14.56 3.31 36.30
N ALA A 135 13.23 3.43 36.30
CA ALA A 135 12.49 4.06 37.39
C ALA A 135 12.66 3.27 38.70
N GLY A 136 12.60 1.94 38.65
CA GLY A 136 12.86 1.08 39.81
C GLY A 136 14.26 1.29 40.41
N ARG A 137 15.31 1.33 39.57
CA ARG A 137 16.68 1.64 40.02
C ARG A 137 16.82 3.05 40.62
N CYS A 138 16.22 4.05 39.99
CA CYS A 138 16.27 5.43 40.46
C CYS A 138 15.64 5.59 41.87
N ILE A 139 14.62 4.80 42.19
CA ILE A 139 13.98 4.80 43.52
C ILE A 139 14.91 4.14 44.55
N GLU A 140 15.58 3.05 44.20
CA GLU A 140 16.53 2.36 45.07
C GLU A 140 17.71 3.28 45.44
N ASP A 141 18.27 4.00 44.46
CA ASP A 141 19.32 5.00 44.65
C ASP A 141 18.88 6.22 45.50
N LEU A 142 17.58 6.43 45.71
CA LEU A 142 17.04 7.56 46.51
C LEU A 142 16.81 7.18 47.97
N ILE A 143 16.78 5.88 48.29
CA ILE A 143 16.49 5.34 49.62
C ILE A 143 17.79 4.99 50.37
N ASP A 144 18.88 4.71 49.64
CA ASP A 144 20.24 4.57 50.15
C ASP A 144 20.95 5.91 50.38
#